data_AF-A0A921MC08-F1
#
_entry.id   AF-A0A921MC08-F1
#
_cell.length_a   1.000
_cell.length_b   1.000
_cell.length_c   1.000
_cell.angle_alpha   90.00
_cell.angle_beta   90.00
_cell.angle_gamma   90.00
#
_symmetry.space_group_name_H-M   'P 1'
#
loop_
_entity.id
_entity.type
_entity.pdbx_description
1 polymer ?
#
loop_
_entity_poly.entity_id
_entity_poly.type
_entity_poly.pdbx_seq_one_letter_code
_entity_poly.pdbx_strand_id
1 'polypeptide(L)'
;MATKIRAGNDLDRSAIDYDKIKDPGHGNTPAAWMGVFLMLLGGTITAIGLVIENPTILYVGIALVVAGPVVGLIMRAAGKGKPRS
;
A
#
# COMPACT_ATOMS: atom_id res chain seq x y z
N MET A 1 7.59 -23.11 51.12
CA MET A 1 8.65 -23.38 50.13
C MET A 1 8.28 -22.64 48.86
N ALA A 2 8.92 -21.50 48.58
CA ALA A 2 8.56 -20.62 47.46
C ALA A 2 9.35 -21.02 46.19
N THR A 3 8.65 -21.46 45.15
CA THR A 3 9.24 -21.80 43.86
C THR A 3 9.72 -20.53 43.18
N LYS A 4 11.04 -20.35 43.12
CA LYS A 4 11.71 -19.30 42.36
C LYS A 4 11.56 -19.63 40.87
N ILE A 5 10.55 -19.05 40.21
CA ILE A 5 10.40 -19.10 38.75
C ILE A 5 11.71 -18.54 38.16
N ARG A 6 12.52 -19.38 37.53
CA ARG A 6 13.69 -18.94 36.77
C ARG A 6 13.15 -18.24 35.53
N ALA A 7 13.26 -16.91 35.47
CA ALA A 7 13.17 -16.22 34.20
C ALA A 7 14.28 -16.80 33.32
N GLY A 8 13.89 -17.62 32.33
CA GLY A 8 14.81 -18.13 31.32
C GLY A 8 15.44 -16.96 30.56
N ASN A 9 16.57 -17.21 29.90
CA ASN A 9 17.26 -16.26 29.03
C ASN A 9 16.39 -15.67 27.88
N ASP A 10 15.11 -16.02 27.80
CA ASP A 10 14.10 -15.49 26.86
C ASP A 10 13.80 -14.00 27.04
N LEU A 11 14.29 -13.35 28.11
CA LEU A 11 14.18 -11.91 28.33
C LEU A 11 15.45 -11.12 27.95
N ASP A 12 16.48 -11.78 27.42
CA ASP A 12 17.68 -11.09 26.94
C ASP A 12 17.40 -10.40 25.60
N ARG A 13 17.05 -9.11 25.69
CA ARG A 13 16.78 -8.23 24.56
C ARG A 13 17.91 -8.23 23.53
N SER A 14 19.15 -8.51 23.94
CA SER A 14 20.32 -8.48 23.05
C SER A 14 20.49 -9.73 22.19
N ALA A 15 19.84 -10.84 22.55
CA ALA A 15 19.87 -12.11 21.81
C ALA A 15 18.78 -12.21 20.73
N ILE A 16 17.76 -11.35 20.79
CA ILE A 16 16.65 -11.33 19.83
C ILE A 16 17.03 -10.41 18.66
N ASP A 17 17.25 -11.01 17.50
CA ASP A 17 17.39 -10.30 16.23
C ASP A 17 16.04 -9.70 15.83
N TYR A 18 15.75 -8.51 16.36
CA TYR A 18 14.50 -7.78 16.11
C TYR A 18 14.27 -7.52 14.63
N ASP A 19 15.32 -7.41 13.81
CA ASP A 19 15.19 -7.13 12.39
C ASP A 19 14.60 -8.33 11.62
N LYS A 20 14.74 -9.56 12.13
CA LYS A 20 14.07 -10.76 11.57
C LYS A 20 12.60 -10.90 11.96
N ILE A 21 12.20 -10.33 13.10
CA ILE A 21 10.82 -10.39 13.61
C ILE A 21 10.03 -9.13 13.17
N LYS A 22 10.75 -8.09 12.74
CA LYS A 22 10.16 -6.84 12.28
C LYS A 22 9.33 -7.10 11.03
N ASP A 23 8.07 -6.71 11.11
CA ASP A 23 7.15 -6.86 10.00
C ASP A 23 7.67 -6.10 8.76
N PRO A 24 7.78 -6.76 7.58
CA PRO A 24 8.38 -6.18 6.37
C PRO A 24 7.65 -4.94 5.82
N GLY A 25 6.57 -4.49 6.45
CA GLY A 25 5.91 -3.23 6.17
C GLY A 25 4.74 -3.42 5.22
N HIS A 26 3.55 -3.18 5.74
CA HIS A 26 2.25 -3.48 5.11
C HIS A 26 1.84 -2.52 3.98
N GLY A 27 2.77 -1.77 3.38
CA GLY A 27 2.42 -0.87 2.27
C GLY A 27 1.48 0.29 2.64
N ASN A 28 1.46 0.73 3.90
CA ASN A 28 0.69 1.91 4.37
C ASN A 28 1.28 3.27 3.89
N THR A 29 1.85 3.30 2.69
CA THR A 29 2.36 4.54 2.09
C THR A 29 1.35 5.08 1.09
N PRO A 30 1.20 6.41 0.98
CA PRO A 30 0.38 7.00 -0.08
C PRO A 30 0.78 6.51 -1.48
N ALA A 31 2.09 6.31 -1.73
CA ALA A 31 2.56 5.80 -3.01
C ALA A 31 2.01 4.41 -3.39
N ALA A 32 1.74 3.55 -2.40
CA ALA A 32 1.20 2.22 -2.64
C ALA A 32 -0.27 2.24 -3.05
N TRP A 33 -1.06 3.16 -2.47
CA TRP A 33 -2.51 3.15 -2.61
C TRP A 33 -3.06 4.13 -3.66
N MET A 34 -2.32 5.18 -4.01
CA MET A 34 -2.82 6.23 -4.91
C MET A 34 -3.12 5.73 -6.32
N GLY A 35 -2.27 4.86 -6.88
CA GLY A 35 -2.54 4.26 -8.18
C GLY A 35 -3.80 3.39 -8.17
N VAL A 36 -4.01 2.62 -7.10
CA VAL A 36 -5.19 1.77 -6.93
C VAL A 36 -6.46 2.61 -6.82
N PHE A 37 -6.45 3.68 -6.01
CA PHE A 37 -7.60 4.58 -5.88
C PHE A 37 -8.02 5.20 -7.21
N LEU A 38 -7.05 5.67 -8.01
CA LEU A 38 -7.33 6.24 -9.33
C LEU A 38 -7.93 5.22 -10.28
N MET A 39 -7.42 3.98 -10.28
CA MET A 39 -7.96 2.91 -11.11
C MET A 39 -9.37 2.47 -10.66
N LEU A 40 -9.64 2.38 -9.36
CA LEU A 40 -10.98 2.06 -8.84
C LEU A 40 -12.00 3.16 -9.14
N LEU A 41 -11.62 4.43 -8.96
CA LEU A 41 -12.47 5.56 -9.27
C LEU A 41 -12.74 5.66 -10.78
N GLY A 42 -11.68 5.55 -11.60
CA GLY A 42 -11.78 5.56 -13.05
C GLY A 42 -12.61 4.39 -13.59
N GLY A 43 -12.44 3.19 -13.02
CA GLY A 43 -13.23 2.01 -13.36
C GLY A 43 -14.72 2.21 -13.05
N THR A 44 -15.04 2.75 -11.87
CA THR A 44 -16.42 3.10 -11.48
C THR A 44 -17.03 4.12 -12.45
N ILE A 45 -16.30 5.18 -12.79
CA ILE A 45 -16.78 6.21 -13.73
C ILE A 45 -16.97 5.63 -15.14
N THR A 46 -16.07 4.76 -15.58
CA THR A 46 -16.17 4.07 -16.87
C THR A 46 -17.42 3.20 -16.91
N ALA A 47 -17.67 2.42 -15.85
CA ALA A 47 -18.87 1.59 -15.73
C ALA A 47 -20.16 2.42 -15.76
N ILE A 48 -20.19 3.55 -15.05
CA ILE A 48 -21.32 4.49 -15.09
C ILE A 48 -21.52 4.99 -16.53
N GLY A 49 -20.47 5.47 -17.18
CA GLY A 49 -20.53 5.98 -18.56
C GLY A 49 -21.05 4.97 -19.57
N LEU A 50 -20.71 3.69 -19.39
CA LEU A 50 -21.26 2.59 -20.20
C LEU A 50 -22.75 2.36 -19.94
N VAL A 51 -23.20 2.40 -18.67
CA VAL A 51 -24.61 2.16 -18.30
C VAL A 51 -25.55 3.25 -18.83
N ILE A 52 -25.10 4.50 -18.84
CA ILE A 52 -25.92 5.64 -19.30
C ILE A 52 -25.62 6.06 -20.75
N GLU A 53 -24.85 5.26 -21.49
CA GLU A 53 -24.44 5.52 -22.88
C GLU A 53 -23.84 6.92 -23.10
N ASN A 54 -23.09 7.44 -22.11
CA ASN A 54 -22.50 8.77 -22.18
C ASN A 54 -21.00 8.67 -22.55
N PRO A 55 -20.61 9.00 -23.79
CA PRO A 55 -19.23 8.85 -24.25
C PRO A 55 -18.28 9.77 -23.49
N THR A 56 -18.71 10.97 -23.09
CA THR A 56 -17.88 11.90 -22.33
C THR A 56 -17.47 11.30 -20.98
N ILE A 57 -18.42 10.74 -20.23
CA ILE A 57 -18.16 10.13 -18.92
C ILE A 57 -17.29 8.88 -19.07
N LEU A 58 -17.54 8.07 -20.09
CA LEU A 58 -16.73 6.90 -20.42
C LEU A 58 -15.26 7.28 -20.62
N TYR A 59 -14.96 8.30 -21.45
CA TYR A 59 -13.58 8.69 -21.72
C TYR A 59 -12.89 9.34 -20.52
N VAL A 60 -13.63 10.08 -19.68
CA VAL A 60 -13.10 10.60 -18.41
C VAL A 60 -12.69 9.45 -17.49
N GLY A 61 -13.51 8.41 -17.37
CA GLY A 61 -13.19 7.22 -16.59
C GLY A 61 -11.93 6.52 -17.09
N ILE A 62 -11.83 6.30 -18.40
CA ILE A 62 -10.66 5.68 -19.03
C ILE A 62 -9.39 6.50 -18.76
N ALA A 63 -9.46 7.83 -18.91
CA ALA A 63 -8.33 8.71 -18.64
C ALA A 63 -7.83 8.58 -17.20
N LEU A 64 -8.73 8.45 -16.22
CA LEU A 64 -8.37 8.25 -14.81
C LEU A 64 -7.71 6.89 -14.56
N VAL A 65 -8.20 5.82 -15.19
CA VAL A 65 -7.57 4.50 -15.10
C VAL A 65 -6.14 4.54 -15.61
N VAL A 66 -5.90 5.19 -16.76
CA VAL A 66 -4.56 5.36 -17.33
C VAL A 66 -3.67 6.26 -16.48
N ALA A 67 -4.24 7.29 -15.83
CA ALA A 67 -3.50 8.16 -14.92
C ALA A 67 -3.00 7.44 -13.66
N GLY A 68 -3.68 6.37 -13.21
CA GLY A 68 -3.31 5.60 -12.00
C GLY A 68 -1.86 5.09 -12.02
N PRO A 69 -1.44 4.29 -13.01
CA PRO A 69 -0.06 3.87 -13.17
C PRO A 69 0.92 5.03 -13.28
N VAL A 70 0.57 6.10 -14.00
CA VAL A 70 1.43 7.28 -14.19
C VAL A 70 1.73 7.94 -12.84
N VAL A 71 0.70 8.19 -12.02
CA VAL A 71 0.86 8.76 -10.67
C VAL A 71 1.66 7.81 -9.77
N GLY A 72 1.42 6.50 -9.85
CA GLY A 72 2.18 5.50 -9.11
C GLY A 72 3.69 5.54 -9.44
N LEU A 73 4.04 5.69 -10.72
CA LEU A 73 5.43 5.85 -11.16
C LEU A 73 6.04 7.15 -10.65
N ILE A 74 5.31 8.27 -10.73
CA ILE A 74 5.76 9.58 -10.22
C ILE A 74 6.03 9.50 -8.71
N MET A 75 5.16 8.85 -7.94
CA MET A 75 5.33 8.72 -6.48
C MET A 75 6.51 7.82 -6.11
N ARG A 76 6.80 6.79 -6.90
CA ARG A 76 8.01 5.98 -6.75
C ARG A 76 9.26 6.81 -7.03
N ALA A 77 9.25 7.62 -8.07
CA ALA A 77 10.36 8.52 -8.41
C ALA A 77 10.58 9.61 -7.36
N ALA A 78 9.50 10.11 -6.74
CA ALA A 78 9.55 11.09 -5.66
C ALA A 78 9.99 10.52 -4.30
N GLY A 79 10.41 9.24 -4.23
CA GLY A 79 10.89 8.62 -2.99
C GLY A 79 9.80 8.37 -1.95
N LYS A 80 8.51 8.46 -2.31
CA LYS A 80 7.37 8.21 -1.40
C LYS A 80 7.04 6.73 -1.24
N GLY A 81 7.80 5.84 -1.89
CA GLY A 81 7.71 4.39 -1.72
C GLY A 81 8.49 3.89 -0.50
N LYS A 82 8.50 2.56 -0.29
CA LYS A 82 9.27 1.94 0.80
C LYS A 82 10.77 2.24 0.62
N PRO A 83 11.48 2.75 1.64
CA PRO A 83 12.93 2.85 1.63
C PRO A 83 13.53 1.47 1.38
N ARG A 84 14.50 1.36 0.45
CA ARG A 84 15.25 0.13 0.26
C ARG A 84 16.11 -0.07 1.51
N SER A 85 15.77 -1.06 2.35
CA SER A 85 16.59 -1.53 3.46
C SER A 85 17.72 -2.39 2.95
#